data_AF-A0A7X7Y916-F1
#
_entry.id   AF-A0A7X7Y916-F1
#
_cell.length_a   1.000
_cell.length_b   1.000
_cell.length_c   1.000
_cell.angle_alpha   90.00
_cell.angle_beta   90.00
_cell.angle_gamma   90.00
#
_symmetry.space_group_name_H-M   'P 1'
#
loop_
_entity.id
_entity.type
_entity.pdbx_description
1 polymer ?
#
loop_
_entity_poly.entity_id
_entity_poly.type
_entity_poly.pdbx_seq_one_letter_code
_entity_poly.pdbx_strand_id
1 'polypeptide(L)' 'MSDEKSDRECLSFGESGLLLKCHRCGRELPLLHPHIMVERYDEDENMICESCYAKHYSEK' A
#
# COMPACT_ATOMS: atom_id res chain seq x y z
N MET A 1 -22.71 25.95 6.47
CA MET A 1 -21.44 26.66 6.19
C MET A 1 -20.40 26.06 7.09
N SER A 2 -19.46 25.32 6.51
CA SER A 2 -18.03 25.23 6.85
C SER A 2 -17.49 23.97 6.17
N ASP A 3 -17.10 24.20 4.93
CA ASP A 3 -16.29 23.37 4.06
C ASP A 3 -14.91 23.14 4.69
N GLU A 4 -14.47 21.89 4.82
CA GLU A 4 -13.07 21.56 5.12
C GLU A 4 -12.56 20.61 4.03
N LYS A 5 -11.93 21.21 3.01
CA LYS A 5 -11.10 20.50 2.03
C LYS A 5 -9.78 20.12 2.70
N SER A 6 -9.45 18.83 2.73
CA SER A 6 -8.06 18.40 2.82
C SER A 6 -7.75 17.41 1.71
N ASP A 7 -6.83 17.84 0.87
CA ASP A 7 -6.29 17.19 -0.30
C ASP A 7 -5.50 15.93 0.11
N ARG A 8 -5.52 14.89 -0.75
CA ARG A 8 -4.63 13.70 -0.72
C ARG A 8 -4.99 12.58 0.25
N GLU A 9 -6.14 11.94 0.04
CA GLU A 9 -6.47 10.65 0.65
C GLU A 9 -6.53 9.53 -0.39
N CYS A 10 -5.40 8.87 -0.63
CA CYS A 10 -5.39 7.49 -1.12
C CYS A 10 -5.67 6.48 0.03
N LEU A 11 -6.11 6.96 1.19
CA LEU A 11 -6.42 6.15 2.37
C LEU A 11 -7.92 6.16 2.58
N SER A 12 -8.63 5.22 1.97
CA SER A 12 -10.03 4.98 2.29
C SER A 12 -10.11 4.24 3.64
N PHE A 13 -10.38 4.98 4.72
CA PHE A 13 -10.71 4.39 6.01
C PHE A 13 -12.14 3.81 5.98
N GLY A 14 -12.26 2.52 5.72
CA GLY A 14 -13.48 1.76 6.01
C GLY A 14 -13.54 1.38 7.49
N GLU A 15 -14.75 1.18 8.03
CA GLU A 15 -15.08 0.86 9.44
C GLU A 15 -14.44 -0.44 10.00
N SER A 16 -13.42 -1.01 9.36
CA SER A 16 -12.76 -2.26 9.78
C SER A 16 -11.30 -2.32 9.29
N GLY A 17 -10.44 -1.44 9.83
CA GLY A 17 -8.98 -1.55 9.65
C GLY A 17 -8.41 -0.86 8.41
N LEU A 18 -7.15 -0.48 8.51
CA LEU A 18 -6.41 0.32 7.53
C LEU A 18 -5.99 -0.58 6.36
N LEU A 19 -6.86 -0.86 5.39
CA LEU A 19 -6.60 -1.79 4.28
C LEU A 19 -5.40 -1.36 3.42
N LEU A 20 -4.27 -2.05 3.55
CA LEU A 20 -3.10 -1.88 2.71
C LEU A 20 -3.32 -2.65 1.41
N LYS A 21 -3.04 -2.02 0.27
CA LYS A 21 -3.16 -2.62 -1.06
C LYS A 21 -1.89 -2.39 -1.85
N CYS A 22 -1.55 -3.37 -2.68
CA CYS A 22 -0.45 -3.25 -3.61
C CYS A 22 -0.78 -2.23 -4.70
N HIS A 23 0.07 -1.23 -4.88
CA HIS A 23 -0.11 -0.21 -5.91
C HIS A 23 -0.16 -0.78 -7.33
N ARG A 24 0.64 -1.81 -7.63
CA ARG A 24 0.74 -2.39 -8.98
C ARG A 24 -0.37 -3.35 -9.36
N CYS A 25 -0.84 -4.19 -8.43
CA CYS A 25 -1.81 -5.24 -8.74
C CYS A 25 -3.14 -5.10 -7.98
N GLY A 26 -3.27 -4.11 -7.10
CA GLY A 26 -4.48 -3.84 -6.33
C GLY A 26 -4.83 -4.90 -5.27
N ARG A 27 -4.01 -5.96 -5.14
CA ARG A 27 -4.24 -6.99 -4.12
C ARG A 27 -4.09 -6.43 -2.73
N GLU A 28 -4.96 -6.85 -1.82
CA GLU A 28 -4.86 -6.55 -0.41
C GLU A 28 -3.57 -7.17 0.17
N LEU A 29 -2.80 -6.32 0.81
CA LEU A 29 -1.63 -6.72 1.56
C LEU A 29 -2.08 -7.05 2.98
N PRO A 30 -1.64 -8.20 3.52
CA PRO A 30 -1.99 -8.56 4.88
C PRO A 30 -1.53 -7.48 5.85
N LEU A 31 -2.48 -6.89 6.59
CA LEU A 31 -2.23 -6.00 7.71
C LEU A 31 -1.75 -6.81 8.91
N LEU A 32 -0.51 -7.28 8.83
CA LEU A 32 0.08 -8.03 9.91
C LEU A 32 1.29 -7.30 10.46
N HIS A 33 1.39 -7.39 11.78
CA HIS A 33 2.36 -6.74 12.67
C HIS A 33 3.74 -6.50 12.02
N PRO A 34 4.40 -5.36 12.30
CA PRO A 34 5.67 -4.93 11.68
C PRO A 34 6.85 -5.90 11.81
N HIS A 35 6.70 -7.00 12.56
CA HIS A 35 7.70 -8.06 12.69
C HIS A 35 7.50 -9.24 11.71
N ILE A 36 6.42 -9.26 10.93
CA ILE A 36 6.01 -10.43 10.12
C ILE A 36 6.18 -10.20 8.63
N MET A 37 6.08 -8.95 8.16
CA MET A 37 6.33 -8.60 6.75
C MET A 37 7.39 -7.52 6.61
N VAL A 38 8.28 -7.74 5.65
CA VAL A 38 9.17 -6.70 5.14
C VAL A 38 8.35 -5.79 4.24
N GLU A 39 8.26 -4.52 4.58
CA GLU A 39 7.65 -3.50 3.73
C GLU A 39 8.43 -3.41 2.41
N ARG A 40 7.72 -3.48 1.28
CA ARG A 40 8.30 -3.40 -0.06
C ARG A 40 7.69 -2.21 -0.78
N TYR A 41 8.57 -1.37 -1.31
CA TYR A 41 8.21 -0.16 -2.03
C TYR A 41 8.72 -0.23 -3.47
N ASP A 42 8.02 0.43 -4.38
CA ASP A 42 8.51 0.64 -5.74
C ASP A 42 9.36 1.92 -5.85
N GLU A 43 9.82 2.28 -7.05
CA GLU A 43 10.70 3.43 -7.31
C GLU A 43 10.02 4.77 -6.95
N ASP A 44 8.68 4.81 -6.99
CA ASP A 44 7.85 5.96 -6.60
C ASP A 44 7.37 5.88 -5.13
N GLU A 45 8.02 5.08 -4.29
CA GLU A 45 7.69 4.87 -2.87
C GLU A 45 6.26 4.35 -2.60
N ASN A 46 5.59 3.75 -3.60
CA ASN A 46 4.30 3.11 -3.35
C ASN A 46 4.50 1.68 -2.84
N MET A 47 3.65 1.30 -1.88
CA MET A 47 3.70 -0.05 -1.32
C MET A 47 3.28 -1.08 -2.37
N ILE A 48 4.10 -2.10 -2.55
CA ILE A 48 3.86 -3.19 -3.50
C ILE A 48 3.96 -4.56 -2.81
N CYS A 49 3.30 -5.58 -3.36
CA CYS A 49 3.39 -6.93 -2.85
C CYS A 49 4.76 -7.57 -3.19
N GLU A 50 5.14 -8.60 -2.43
CA GLU A 50 6.36 -9.36 -2.68
C GLU A 50 6.46 -9.87 -4.12
N SER A 51 5.35 -10.34 -4.71
CA SER A 51 5.37 -10.82 -6.10
C SER A 51 5.66 -9.71 -7.11
N CYS A 52 5.13 -8.49 -6.89
CA CYS A 52 5.41 -7.34 -7.74
C CYS A 52 6.84 -6.84 -7.55
N TYR A 53 7.34 -6.85 -6.31
CA TYR A 53 8.73 -6.51 -6.01
C TYR A 53 9.69 -7.51 -6.65
N ALA A 54 9.46 -8.82 -6.49
CA ALA A 54 10.28 -9.87 -7.06
C ALA A 54 10.33 -9.78 -8.59
N LYS A 55 9.21 -9.55 -9.27
CA LYS A 55 9.22 -9.32 -10.73
C LYS A 55 10.05 -8.10 -11.11
N HIS A 56 9.88 -6.99 -10.39
CA HIS A 56 10.56 -5.75 -10.71
C HIS A 56 12.08 -5.81 -10.50
N TYR A 57 12.55 -6.56 -9.51
CA TYR A 57 13.96 -6.66 -9.13
C TYR A 57 14.65 -7.96 -9.59
N SER A 58 13.91 -8.98 -10.02
CA SER A 58 14.49 -10.21 -10.60
C SER A 58 14.94 -10.03 -12.05
N GLU A 59 14.54 -8.93 -12.70
CA GLU A 59 14.93 -8.57 -14.07
C GLU A 59 16.04 -7.51 -14.12
N LYS A 60 16.61 -7.11 -12.98
CA LYS A 60 17.78 -6.21 -12.89
C LYS A 60 19.09 -6.99 -12.75
#